data_AF-A0A6I8LUX4-F1
#
_entry.id   AF-A0A6I8LUX4-F1
#
_cell.length_a   1.000
_cell.length_b   1.000
_cell.length_c   1.000
_cell.angle_alpha   90.00
_cell.angle_beta   90.00
_cell.angle_gamma   90.00
#
_symmetry.space_group_name_H-M   'P 1'
#
loop_
_entity.id
_entity.type
_entity.pdbx_description
1 polymer ?
#
loop_
_entity_poly.entity_id
_entity_poly.type
_entity_poly.pdbx_seq_one_letter_code
_entity_poly.pdbx_strand_id
1 'polypeptide(L)'
;MKDHNLPTSRGPGWFDRLVLRLGEWLFAAEEDARATERGWEVRRGARGTRVYRDPRWDTVHACGSCGGHGLTRTDGAACPACAGTGVVRSAPAVAAAEGGKGARP
;
A
#
# COMPACT_ATOMS: atom_id res chain seq x y z
N MET A 1 -35.30 42.03 -16.18
CA MET A 1 -34.57 40.82 -15.76
C MET A 1 -33.63 40.46 -16.89
N LYS A 2 -32.31 40.48 -16.66
CA LYS A 2 -31.33 40.01 -17.64
C LYS A 2 -31.04 38.54 -17.33
N ASP A 3 -31.48 37.66 -18.21
CA ASP A 3 -31.18 36.25 -18.13
C ASP A 3 -29.69 36.04 -18.43
N HIS A 4 -28.92 35.76 -17.38
CA HIS A 4 -27.53 35.34 -17.52
C HIS A 4 -27.48 33.84 -17.86
N ASN A 5 -27.75 33.52 -19.13
CA ASN A 5 -27.39 32.23 -19.70
C ASN A 5 -25.89 32.21 -19.98
N LEU A 6 -25.08 31.76 -19.00
CA LEU A 6 -23.68 31.42 -19.23
C LEU A 6 -23.61 30.05 -19.92
N PRO A 7 -23.09 29.95 -21.15
CA PRO A 7 -22.84 28.65 -21.76
C PRO A 7 -21.60 28.02 -21.12
N THR A 8 -21.83 26.82 -20.59
CA THR A 8 -21.01 25.60 -20.69
C THR A 8 -19.55 25.64 -20.20
N SER A 9 -19.34 24.82 -19.17
CA SER A 9 -18.08 24.13 -18.85
C SER A 9 -17.21 23.88 -20.08
N ARG A 10 -16.10 24.63 -20.20
CA ARG A 10 -15.00 24.25 -21.09
C ARG A 10 -14.46 22.90 -20.60
N GLY A 11 -14.63 21.86 -21.41
CA GLY A 11 -13.89 20.61 -21.20
C GLY A 11 -12.38 20.88 -21.10
N PRO A 12 -11.61 19.97 -20.49
CA PRO A 12 -10.17 20.16 -20.29
C PRO A 12 -9.51 20.48 -21.62
N GLY A 13 -8.78 21.60 -21.66
CA GLY A 13 -8.17 22.12 -22.86
C GLY A 13 -7.10 21.16 -23.40
N TRP A 14 -6.64 21.41 -24.62
CA TRP A 14 -5.54 20.63 -25.20
C TRP A 14 -4.29 20.63 -24.31
N PHE A 15 -4.05 21.74 -23.58
CA PHE A 15 -2.97 21.88 -22.62
C PHE A 15 -3.15 20.99 -21.39
N ASP A 16 -4.36 20.90 -20.83
CA ASP A 16 -4.66 20.00 -19.72
C ASP A 16 -4.44 18.52 -20.11
N ARG A 17 -4.83 18.15 -21.34
CA ARG A 17 -4.54 16.80 -21.87
C ARG A 17 -3.04 16.55 -22.02
N LEU A 18 -2.27 17.57 -22.41
CA LEU A 18 -0.83 17.47 -22.55
C LEU A 18 -0.15 17.31 -21.19
N VAL A 19 -0.56 18.10 -20.19
CA VAL A 19 -0.07 18.03 -18.82
C VAL A 19 -0.42 16.69 -18.17
N LEU A 20 -1.64 16.18 -18.38
CA LEU A 20 -2.03 14.84 -17.91
C LEU A 20 -1.17 13.74 -18.55
N ARG A 21 -0.90 13.85 -19.85
CA ARG A 21 -0.08 12.88 -20.59
C ARG A 21 1.40 12.94 -20.18
N LEU A 22 1.92 14.12 -19.88
CA LEU A 22 3.28 14.30 -19.33
C LEU A 22 3.37 13.80 -17.89
N GLY A 23 2.37 14.02 -17.05
CA GLY A 23 2.32 13.47 -15.69
C GLY A 23 2.22 11.94 -15.67
N GLU A 24 1.46 11.35 -16.59
CA GLU A 24 1.43 9.90 -16.84
C GLU A 24 2.76 9.35 -17.37
N TRP A 25 3.53 10.15 -18.09
CA TRP A 25 4.78 9.68 -18.69
C TRP A 25 5.98 9.85 -17.75
N LEU A 26 6.08 11.00 -17.06
CA LEU A 26 7.29 11.42 -16.34
C LEU A 26 7.35 10.95 -14.87
N PHE A 27 6.21 10.83 -14.20
CA PHE A 27 6.14 10.52 -12.75
C PHE A 27 5.34 9.25 -12.41
N ALA A 28 4.89 8.53 -13.43
CA ALA A 28 4.05 7.35 -13.25
C ALA A 28 4.68 6.08 -13.80
N ALA A 29 5.40 6.16 -14.92
CA ALA A 29 6.02 4.98 -15.51
C ALA A 29 7.22 4.50 -14.67
N GLU A 30 8.09 5.42 -14.24
CA GLU A 30 9.28 5.07 -13.46
C GLU A 30 8.94 4.67 -12.02
N GLU A 31 8.03 5.39 -11.37
CA GLU A 31 7.58 5.08 -10.01
C GLU A 31 6.85 3.74 -9.94
N ASP A 32 5.94 3.45 -10.89
CA ASP A 32 5.25 2.16 -10.95
C ASP A 32 6.24 1.03 -11.27
N ALA A 33 7.21 1.27 -12.16
CA ALA A 33 8.26 0.29 -12.49
C ALA A 33 9.13 -0.01 -11.26
N ARG A 34 9.61 1.03 -10.57
CA ARG A 34 10.43 0.90 -9.36
C ARG A 34 9.65 0.25 -8.21
N ALA A 35 8.36 0.54 -8.07
CA ALA A 35 7.49 -0.12 -7.10
C ALA A 35 7.33 -1.61 -7.44
N THR A 36 7.08 -1.94 -8.72
CA THR A 36 6.95 -3.32 -9.19
C THR A 36 8.26 -4.10 -9.03
N GLU A 37 9.41 -3.51 -9.35
CA GLU A 37 10.75 -4.09 -9.13
C GLU A 37 11.01 -4.41 -7.65
N ARG A 38 10.45 -3.61 -6.73
CA ARG A 38 10.53 -3.85 -5.28
C ARG A 38 9.51 -4.90 -4.79
N GLY A 39 8.68 -5.43 -5.70
CA GLY A 39 7.62 -6.38 -5.41
C GLY A 39 6.37 -5.74 -4.81
N TRP A 40 6.18 -4.44 -4.98
CA TRP A 40 4.98 -3.75 -4.49
C TRP A 40 3.82 -3.94 -5.45
N GLU A 41 2.62 -4.08 -4.90
CA GLU A 41 1.38 -4.10 -5.65
C GLU A 41 0.96 -2.67 -5.99
N VAL A 42 0.83 -2.37 -7.29
CA VAL A 42 0.39 -1.06 -7.78
C VAL A 42 -1.03 -1.18 -8.32
N ARG A 43 -1.98 -0.52 -7.67
CA ARG A 43 -3.38 -0.48 -8.10
C ARG A 43 -3.73 0.90 -8.63
N ARG A 44 -4.14 0.97 -9.91
CA ARG A 44 -4.59 2.20 -10.57
C ARG A 44 -6.10 2.33 -10.43
N GLY A 45 -6.55 3.39 -9.77
CA GLY A 45 -7.96 3.74 -9.58
C GLY A 45 -8.49 4.70 -10.64
N ALA A 46 -9.79 5.00 -10.58
CA ALA A 46 -10.41 6.00 -11.46
C ALA A 46 -9.82 7.40 -11.21
N ARG A 47 -9.75 8.23 -12.27
CA ARG A 47 -9.25 9.63 -12.23
C ARG A 47 -7.78 9.79 -11.80
N GLY A 48 -6.91 8.82 -12.09
CA GLY A 48 -5.47 8.96 -11.87
C GLY A 48 -5.02 8.74 -10.42
N THR A 49 -5.90 8.24 -9.55
CA THR A 49 -5.48 7.78 -8.20
C THR A 49 -4.62 6.52 -8.32
N ARG A 50 -3.51 6.47 -7.60
CA ARG A 50 -2.63 5.30 -7.51
C ARG A 50 -2.50 4.87 -6.06
N VAL A 51 -2.67 3.57 -5.81
CA VAL A 51 -2.47 2.95 -4.50
C VAL A 51 -1.29 2.01 -4.61
N TYR A 52 -0.24 2.29 -3.84
CA TYR A 52 0.93 1.45 -3.71
C TYR A 52 0.80 0.63 -2.43
N ARG A 53 0.97 -0.69 -2.52
CA ARG A 53 0.88 -1.61 -1.39
C ARG A 53 2.08 -2.53 -1.37
N ASP A 54 2.95 -2.40 -0.37
CA ASP A 54 4.07 -3.32 -0.16
C ASP A 54 3.60 -4.55 0.65
N PRO A 55 3.60 -5.77 0.06
CA PRO A 55 3.16 -6.99 0.75
C PRO A 55 3.96 -7.31 2.01
N ARG A 56 5.14 -6.73 2.21
CA ARG A 56 5.91 -6.90 3.45
C ARG A 56 5.16 -6.38 4.66
N TRP A 57 4.29 -5.37 4.50
CA TRP A 57 3.45 -4.89 5.60
C TRP A 57 2.35 -5.88 5.99
N ASP A 58 1.98 -6.82 5.11
CA ASP A 58 1.02 -7.87 5.45
C ASP A 58 1.58 -8.88 6.44
N THR A 59 2.89 -8.88 6.66
CA THR A 59 3.54 -9.71 7.69
C THR A 59 3.63 -8.99 9.03
N VAL A 60 3.35 -7.69 9.08
CA VAL A 60 3.44 -6.87 10.29
C VAL A 60 2.06 -6.79 10.93
N HIS A 61 1.95 -7.26 12.17
CA HIS A 61 0.70 -7.19 12.92
C HIS A 61 0.93 -6.62 14.31
N ALA A 62 -0.13 -6.07 14.90
CA ALA A 62 -0.12 -5.69 16.30
C ALA A 62 0.22 -6.91 17.17
N CYS A 63 1.09 -6.70 18.16
CA CYS A 63 1.43 -7.74 19.12
C CYS A 63 0.16 -8.16 19.87
N GLY A 64 -0.20 -9.44 19.79
CA GLY A 64 -1.40 -9.96 20.45
C GLY A 64 -1.36 -9.84 21.98
N SER A 65 -0.17 -9.86 22.58
CA SER A 65 -0.01 -9.79 24.04
C SER A 65 -0.25 -8.39 24.61
N CYS A 66 0.14 -7.33 23.88
CA CYS A 66 -0.06 -5.94 24.33
C CYS A 66 -1.05 -5.15 23.48
N GLY A 67 -1.73 -5.80 22.51
CA GLY A 67 -2.69 -5.15 21.63
C GLY A 67 -2.13 -4.00 20.78
N GLY A 68 -0.81 -3.97 20.52
CA GLY A 68 -0.19 -2.86 19.79
C GLY A 68 0.50 -1.80 20.63
N HIS A 69 0.30 -1.78 21.95
CA HIS A 69 0.81 -0.68 22.80
C HIS A 69 2.30 -0.72 23.09
N GLY A 70 2.96 -1.86 22.90
CA GLY A 70 4.37 -2.05 23.27
C GLY A 70 4.60 -2.17 24.77
N LEU A 71 3.57 -2.03 25.60
CA LEU A 71 3.68 -2.08 27.06
C LEU A 71 2.82 -3.19 27.64
N THR A 72 3.27 -3.80 28.73
CA THR A 72 2.44 -4.71 29.53
C THR A 72 1.35 -3.92 30.26
N ARG A 73 0.13 -4.43 30.26
CA ARG A 73 -1.02 -3.74 30.86
C ARG A 73 -0.96 -3.68 32.39
N THR A 74 -0.23 -4.61 33.00
CA THR A 74 -0.14 -4.81 34.45
C THR A 74 0.79 -3.81 35.13
N ASP A 75 1.94 -3.56 34.52
CA ASP A 75 3.09 -2.89 35.14
C ASP A 75 3.69 -1.79 34.26
N GLY A 76 3.18 -1.61 33.03
CA GLY A 76 3.64 -0.57 32.11
C GLY A 76 5.07 -0.78 31.61
N ALA A 77 5.65 -1.95 31.85
CA ALA A 77 6.97 -2.32 31.37
C ALA A 77 6.93 -2.64 29.86
N ALA A 78 8.09 -2.65 29.21
CA ALA A 78 8.18 -3.06 27.81
C ALA A 78 7.63 -4.47 27.64
N CYS A 79 6.70 -4.64 26.69
CA CYS A 79 6.08 -5.92 26.43
C CYS A 79 7.14 -6.93 25.96
N PRO A 80 7.36 -8.06 26.67
CA PRO A 80 8.41 -9.00 26.33
C PRO A 80 8.15 -9.70 24.99
N ALA A 81 6.88 -9.88 24.61
CA ALA A 81 6.49 -10.54 23.36
C ALA A 81 6.82 -9.72 22.09
N CYS A 82 6.94 -8.39 22.21
CA CYS A 82 7.33 -7.52 21.10
C CYS A 82 8.53 -6.63 21.42
N ALA A 83 9.23 -6.90 22.52
CA ALA A 83 10.35 -6.11 23.03
C ALA A 83 10.07 -4.58 23.07
N GLY A 84 8.85 -4.18 23.44
CA GLY A 84 8.50 -2.75 23.51
C GLY A 84 7.98 -2.12 22.22
N THR A 85 8.06 -2.80 21.07
CA THR A 85 7.74 -2.19 19.76
C THR A 85 6.25 -2.14 19.46
N GLY A 86 5.43 -2.95 20.13
CA GLY A 86 3.99 -3.07 19.90
C GLY A 86 3.62 -3.87 18.65
N VAL A 87 4.57 -4.21 17.78
CA VAL A 87 4.33 -4.95 16.54
C VAL A 87 5.20 -6.19 16.45
N VAL A 88 4.70 -7.21 15.77
CA VAL A 88 5.44 -8.45 15.51
C VAL A 88 5.37 -8.77 14.03
N ARG A 89 6.39 -9.47 13.52
CA ARG A 89 6.46 -9.93 12.13
C ARG A 89 6.21 -11.43 12.05
N SER A 90 5.23 -11.84 11.26
CA SER A 90 4.98 -13.24 10.93
C SER A 90 5.87 -13.68 9.76
N ALA A 91 6.35 -14.92 9.76
CA ALA A 91 6.94 -15.47 8.54
C ALA A 91 5.84 -15.63 7.47
N PRO A 92 6.08 -15.23 6.21
CA PRO A 92 5.06 -15.36 5.17
C PRO A 92 4.75 -16.85 4.94
N ALA A 93 3.45 -17.21 4.93
CA ALA A 93 2.97 -18.59 4.80
C ALA A 93 3.46 -19.33 3.54
N VAL A 94 3.98 -18.60 2.54
CA VAL A 94 4.50 -19.15 1.28
C VAL A 94 5.75 -20.02 1.50
N ALA A 95 6.48 -19.85 2.61
CA ALA A 95 7.64 -20.69 2.93
C ALA A 95 7.27 -22.10 3.48
N ALA A 96 6.01 -22.33 3.86
CA ALA A 96 5.59 -23.61 4.45
C ALA A 96 5.11 -24.64 3.41
N ALA A 97 4.90 -24.26 2.14
CA ALA A 97 4.30 -25.13 1.13
C ALA A 97 5.30 -25.98 0.33
N GLU A 98 6.61 -25.70 0.37
CA GLU A 98 7.63 -26.42 -0.43
C GLU A 98 8.38 -27.53 0.33
N GLY A 99 7.97 -27.90 1.55
CA GLY A 99 8.66 -28.91 2.38
C GLY A 99 8.07 -30.32 2.36
N GLY A 100 7.05 -30.61 1.54
CA GLY A 100 6.22 -31.82 1.69
C GLY A 100 5.96 -32.60 0.41
N LYS A 101 6.99 -33.01 -0.34
CA LYS A 101 6.85 -34.03 -1.40
C LYS A 101 8.05 -34.97 -1.42
N GLY A 102 7.89 -36.16 -0.84
CA GLY A 102 8.88 -37.22 -0.98
C GLY A 102 8.75 -38.39 -0.01
N ALA A 103 7.62 -39.09 0.01
CA ALA A 103 7.58 -40.48 0.47
C ALA A 103 6.46 -41.23 -0.27
N ARG A 104 6.85 -42.23 -1.07
CA ARG A 104 5.95 -43.18 -1.74
C ARG A 104 6.53 -44.58 -1.50
N PRO A 105 5.76 -45.53 -0.92
CA PRO A 105 6.06 -46.95 -1.05
C PRO A 105 5.67 -47.48 -2.44
#